data_AF-A0A3D0DBB8-F1
#
_entry.id   AF-A0A3D0DBB8-F1
#
_cell.length_a   1.000
_cell.length_b   1.000
_cell.length_c   1.000
_cell.angle_alpha   90.00
_cell.angle_beta   90.00
_cell.angle_gamma   90.00
#
_symmetry.space_group_name_H-M   'P 1'
#
loop_
_entity.id
_entity.type
_entity.pdbx_description
1 polymer ?
#
loop_
_entity_poly.entity_id
_entity_poly.type
_entity_poly.pdbx_seq_one_letter_code
_entity_poly.pdbx_strand_id
1 'polypeptide(L)' 'DAFNAGFLRRWLTGASIPAALELGTALGALAVARPGASENAPDLAAAERFIEESGA' A
#
# COMPACT_ATOMS: atom_id res chain seq x y z
N ASP A 1 -6.34 7.87 2.27
CA ASP A 1 -5.38 7.74 3.39
C ASP A 1 -4.44 6.56 3.27
N ALA A 2 -4.93 5.34 3.01
CA ALA A 2 -4.10 4.14 2.82
C ALA A 2 -2.97 4.34 1.78
N PHE A 3 -3.34 4.89 0.61
CA PHE A 3 -2.57 5.88 -0.18
C PHE A 3 -1.22 6.30 0.41
N ASN A 4 -1.35 7.43 1.10
CA ASN A 4 -0.28 8.20 1.69
C ASN A 4 0.43 7.42 2.79
N ALA A 5 -0.30 6.60 3.56
CA ALA A 5 0.31 5.77 4.59
C ALA A 5 1.36 4.80 4.01
N GLY A 6 1.04 4.14 2.89
CA GLY A 6 1.97 3.27 2.18
C GLY A 6 3.18 4.01 1.61
N PHE A 7 2.91 5.13 0.92
CA PHE A 7 3.97 5.96 0.38
C PHE A 7 4.93 6.46 1.48
N LEU A 8 4.38 7.08 2.52
CA LEU A 8 5.17 7.66 3.61
C LEU A 8 5.94 6.59 4.37
N ARG A 9 5.38 5.40 4.58
CA ARG A 9 6.09 4.29 5.23
C ARG A 9 7.41 3.99 4.52
N ARG A 10 7.39 3.76 3.21
CA ARG A 10 8.60 3.44 2.44
C ARG A 10 9.51 4.65 2.26
N TRP A 11 8.95 5.84 2.04
CA TRP A 11 9.71 7.08 1.92
C TRP A 11 10.53 7.38 3.19
N LEU A 12 9.91 7.27 4.37
CA LEU A 12 10.57 7.53 5.65
C LEU A 12 11.66 6.50 5.99
N THR A 13 11.65 5.32 5.36
CA THR A 13 12.72 4.31 5.46
C THR A 13 13.83 4.49 4.41
N GLY A 14 13.79 5.54 3.60
CA GLY A 14 14.80 5.81 2.57
C GLY A 14 14.62 5.00 1.28
N ALA A 15 13.43 4.45 1.03
CA ALA A 15 13.15 3.75 -0.22
C ALA A 15 13.09 4.72 -1.40
N SER A 16 13.27 4.20 -2.62
CA SER A 16 13.12 4.97 -3.84
C SER A 16 11.67 5.46 -4.03
N ILE A 17 11.49 6.55 -4.80
CA ILE A 17 10.14 7.03 -5.15
C ILE A 17 9.30 5.93 -5.80
N PRO A 18 9.80 5.15 -6.80
CA PRO A 18 9.05 4.03 -7.36
C PRO A 18 8.61 3.01 -6.30
N ALA A 19 9.50 2.63 -5.37
CA ALA A 19 9.14 1.70 -4.30
C ALA A 19 8.07 2.29 -3.36
N ALA A 20 8.13 3.59 -3.06
CA ALA A 20 7.10 4.27 -2.27
C ALA A 20 5.74 4.32 -3.00
N LEU A 21 5.75 4.61 -4.31
CA LEU A 21 4.56 4.63 -5.15
C LEU A 21 3.91 3.23 -5.26
N GLU A 22 4.73 2.19 -5.36
CA GLU A 22 4.27 0.80 -5.44
C GLU A 22 3.49 0.41 -4.16
N LEU A 23 4.06 0.65 -2.98
CA LEU A 23 3.38 0.34 -1.72
C LEU A 23 2.15 1.23 -1.47
N GLY A 24 2.23 2.51 -1.81
CA GLY A 24 1.08 3.40 -1.77
C GLY A 24 -0.06 2.85 -2.63
N THR A 25 0.24 2.49 -3.88
CA THR A 25 -0.75 1.96 -4.83
C THR A 25 -1.38 0.67 -4.33
N ALA A 26 -0.59 -0.27 -3.82
CA ALA A 26 -1.09 -1.53 -3.27
C ALA A 26 -2.06 -1.30 -2.11
N LEU A 27 -1.69 -0.47 -1.12
CA LEU A 27 -2.57 -0.18 0.01
C LEU A 27 -3.80 0.64 -0.40
N GLY A 28 -3.67 1.55 -1.37
CA GLY A 28 -4.80 2.30 -1.93
C GLY A 28 -5.81 1.40 -2.65
N ALA A 29 -5.32 0.46 -3.45
CA ALA A 29 -6.15 -0.50 -4.18
C ALA A 29 -6.89 -1.46 -3.22
N LEU A 30 -6.19 -1.98 -2.20
CA LEU A 30 -6.79 -2.87 -1.23
C LEU A 30 -7.81 -2.16 -0.32
N ALA A 31 -7.59 -0.88 0.00
CA ALA A 31 -8.49 -0.12 0.87
C ALA A 31 -9.87 0.16 0.26
N VAL A 32 -10.02 0.04 -1.06
CA VAL A 32 -11.32 0.18 -1.75
C VAL A 32 -11.99 -1.15 -2.06
N ALA A 33 -11.34 -2.28 -1.77
CA ALA A 33 -11.86 -3.61 -2.07
C ALA A 33 -13.03 -4.03 -1.16
N ARG A 34 -13.21 -3.38 0.00
CA ARG A 34 -14.33 -3.60 0.93
C ARG A 34 -14.79 -2.27 1.53
N PRO A 35 -16.09 -2.10 1.81
CA PRO A 35 -16.58 -0.95 2.56
C PRO A 35 -16.00 -0.91 3.97
N GLY A 36 -15.71 0.28 4.49
CA GLY A 36 -15.07 0.48 5.80
C GLY A 36 -13.71 1.14 5.62
N ALA A 37 -13.48 2.25 6.33
CA ALA A 37 -12.30 3.09 6.10
C ALA A 37 -11.10 2.51 6.86
N SER A 38 -11.11 2.67 8.17
CA SER A 38 -10.08 2.16 9.08
C SER A 38 -10.38 0.74 9.56
N GLU A 39 -11.65 0.34 9.58
CA GLU A 39 -12.11 -0.96 10.07
C GLU A 39 -11.63 -2.11 9.18
N ASN A 40 -11.40 -1.83 7.90
CA ASN A 40 -10.91 -2.78 6.91
C ASN A 40 -9.59 -2.31 6.28
N ALA A 41 -8.80 -1.53 7.03
CA ALA A 41 -7.50 -1.08 6.56
C ALA A 41 -6.63 -2.30 6.21
N PRO A 42 -6.08 -2.36 4.98
CA PRO A 42 -5.24 -3.48 4.58
C PRO A 42 -3.93 -3.49 5.37
N ASP A 43 -3.50 -4.68 5.77
CA ASP A 43 -2.20 -4.86 6.41
C ASP A 43 -1.06 -4.86 5.39
N LEU A 44 0.15 -4.70 5.90
CA LEU A 44 1.35 -4.65 5.07
C LEU A 44 1.59 -5.96 4.30
N ALA A 45 1.36 -7.11 4.94
CA ALA A 45 1.62 -8.40 4.32
C ALA A 45 0.69 -8.65 3.13
N ALA A 46 -0.56 -8.18 3.21
CA ALA A 46 -1.51 -8.20 2.10
C ALA A 46 -1.05 -7.29 0.96
N ALA A 47 -0.52 -6.11 1.27
CA ALA A 47 0.04 -5.22 0.25
C ALA A 47 1.28 -5.80 -0.44
N GLU A 48 2.18 -6.45 0.32
CA GLU A 48 3.37 -7.11 -0.24
C GLU A 48 2.99 -8.28 -1.16
N ARG A 49 2.04 -9.13 -0.75
CA ARG A 49 1.49 -10.17 -1.64
C ARG A 49 0.85 -9.60 -2.89
N PHE A 50 0.07 -8.53 -2.75
CA PHE A 50 -0.58 -7.88 -3.90
C PHE A 50 0.46 -7.36 -4.91
N ILE A 51 1.58 -6.81 -4.43
CA ILE A 51 2.69 -6.36 -5.28
C ILE A 51 3.32 -7.55 -6.03
N GLU A 52 3.65 -8.63 -5.32
CA GLU A 52 4.23 -9.84 -5.90
C GLU A 52 3.32 -10.46 -6.98
N GLU A 53 2.01 -10.50 -6.73
CA GLU A 53 1.00 -11.05 -7.65
C GLU A 53 0.74 -10.13 -8.86
N SER A 54 0.91 -8.82 -8.70
CA SER A 54 0.63 -7.84 -9.76
C SER A 54 1.76 -7.71 -10.80
N GLY A 55 2.93 -8.30 -10.56
CA GLY A 55 4.05 -8.30 -11.51
C GLY A 55 4.56 -6.90 -11.87
N ALA A 56 4.56 -5.97 -10.91
CA ALA A 56 5.19 -4.66 -11.05
C ALA A 56 6.72 -4.75 -10.96
#